data_AF-A0A848UM09-F1
#
_entry.id   AF-A0A848UM09-F1
#
_cell.length_a   1.000
_cell.length_b   1.000
_cell.length_c   1.000
_cell.angle_alpha   90.00
_cell.angle_beta   90.00
_cell.angle_gamma   90.00
#
_symmetry.space_group_name_H-M   'P 1'
#
loop_
_entity.id
_entity.type
_entity.pdbx_description
1 polymer ?
#
loop_
_entity_poly.entity_id
_entity_poly.type
_entity_poly.pdbx_seq_one_letter_code
_entity_poly.pdbx_strand_id
1 'polypeptide(L)'
;PFYGFPQGDDQPDYSQIEASIQGHMAEHDDFFPPDAAKGLEAHLKSLGKDVTITVHEGSGHAFMAPHNALGTQDEELAATVWPQAVAFLHEHLAAST
;
A
#
# COMPACT_ATOMS: atom_id res chain seq x y z
N PRO A 1 1.59 -2.57 1.42
CA PRO A 1 0.45 -2.45 2.37
C PRO A 1 -0.86 -2.22 1.62
N PHE A 2 -2.00 -2.65 2.20
CA PHE A 2 -3.33 -2.52 1.58
C PHE A 2 -4.36 -1.82 2.48
N TYR A 3 -4.44 -2.16 3.77
CA TYR A 3 -5.48 -1.64 4.68
C TYR A 3 -4.91 -0.87 5.86
N GLY A 4 -3.77 -0.21 5.64
CA GLY A 4 -3.19 0.69 6.61
C GLY A 4 -1.68 0.80 6.56
N PHE A 5 -1.20 1.76 7.34
CA PHE A 5 0.20 2.07 7.56
C PHE A 5 0.34 2.78 8.92
N PRO A 6 1.55 2.80 9.54
CA PRO A 6 1.72 3.51 10.81
C PRO A 6 1.41 5.00 10.66
N GLN A 7 0.75 5.58 11.67
CA GLN A 7 0.36 6.98 11.73
C GLN A 7 0.56 7.54 13.15
N GLY A 8 0.53 8.87 13.28
CA GLY A 8 0.65 9.55 14.56
C GLY A 8 2.08 9.62 15.08
N ASP A 9 2.22 9.82 16.39
CA ASP A 9 3.50 10.06 17.05
C ASP A 9 4.31 8.76 17.30
N ASP A 10 3.63 7.62 17.38
CA ASP A 10 4.23 6.31 17.67
C ASP A 10 4.69 5.57 16.39
N GLN A 11 5.33 6.30 15.48
CA GLN A 11 5.86 5.72 14.24
C GLN A 11 7.15 4.91 14.47
N PRO A 12 7.37 3.82 13.72
CA PRO A 12 8.60 3.02 13.83
C PRO A 12 9.81 3.77 13.25
N ASP A 13 11.00 3.31 13.60
CA ASP A 13 12.23 3.74 12.93
C ASP A 13 12.31 3.11 11.52
N TYR A 14 11.97 3.90 10.52
CA TYR A 14 12.00 3.48 9.12
C TYR A 14 13.43 3.33 8.56
N SER A 15 14.46 3.83 9.23
CA SER A 15 15.85 3.74 8.74
C SER A 15 16.33 2.30 8.61
N GLN A 16 15.74 1.38 9.39
CA GLN A 16 16.09 -0.04 9.43
C GLN A 16 15.41 -0.88 8.33
N ILE A 17 14.56 -0.28 7.49
CA ILE A 17 13.91 -1.01 6.40
C ILE A 17 14.92 -1.29 5.29
N GLU A 18 15.08 -2.57 4.94
CA GLU A 18 15.90 -3.03 3.82
C GLU A 18 15.07 -3.54 2.63
N ALA A 19 13.79 -3.84 2.85
CA ALA A 19 12.91 -4.37 1.81
C ALA A 19 12.32 -3.25 0.93
N SER A 20 12.09 -3.58 -0.35
CA SER A 20 11.27 -2.77 -1.24
C SER A 20 9.81 -2.77 -0.77
N ILE A 21 9.12 -1.64 -0.93
CA ILE A 21 7.74 -1.45 -0.45
C ILE A 21 6.81 -1.13 -1.62
N GLN A 22 5.75 -1.92 -1.78
CA GLN A 22 4.61 -1.59 -2.63
C GLN A 22 3.35 -1.39 -1.79
N GLY A 23 2.74 -0.21 -1.88
CA GLY A 23 1.49 0.16 -1.22
C GLY A 23 0.36 0.41 -2.21
N HIS A 24 -0.84 -0.02 -1.85
CA HIS A 24 -2.08 0.23 -2.59
C HIS A 24 -3.12 0.77 -1.61
N MET A 25 -3.52 2.02 -1.80
CA MET A 25 -4.43 2.75 -0.93
C MET A 25 -5.70 3.12 -1.69
N ALA A 26 -6.78 3.36 -0.96
CA ALA A 26 -8.03 3.80 -1.55
C ALA A 26 -8.10 5.33 -1.60
N GLU A 27 -8.78 5.89 -2.61
CA GLU A 27 -9.00 7.34 -2.70
C GLU A 27 -9.93 7.83 -1.58
N HIS A 28 -10.98 7.06 -1.30
CA HIS A 28 -11.99 7.36 -0.28
C HIS A 28 -11.74 6.53 0.99
N ASP A 29 -10.59 6.80 1.63
CA ASP A 29 -10.18 6.14 2.88
C ASP A 29 -10.13 7.14 4.05
N ASP A 30 -11.16 7.13 4.89
CA ASP A 30 -11.24 7.98 6.09
C ASP A 30 -10.33 7.49 7.23
N PHE A 31 -9.84 6.24 7.17
CA PHE A 31 -8.95 5.67 8.17
C PHE A 31 -7.48 5.93 7.83
N PHE A 32 -7.14 5.84 6.54
CA PHE A 32 -5.80 5.99 6.01
C PHE A 32 -5.76 6.94 4.81
N PRO A 33 -5.89 8.27 5.04
CA PRO A 33 -6.09 9.23 3.97
C PRO A 33 -4.96 9.24 2.92
N PRO A 34 -5.27 9.46 1.63
CA PRO A 34 -4.28 9.52 0.55
C PRO A 34 -3.10 10.46 0.82
N ASP A 35 -3.35 11.62 1.41
CA ASP A 35 -2.30 12.61 1.69
C ASP A 35 -1.33 12.11 2.77
N ALA A 36 -1.83 11.39 3.78
CA ALA A 36 -0.97 10.75 4.78
C ALA A 36 -0.13 9.62 4.16
N ALA A 37 -0.73 8.84 3.25
CA ALA A 37 -0.01 7.79 2.52
C ALA A 37 1.12 8.36 1.64
N LYS A 38 0.84 9.46 0.91
CA LYS A 38 1.83 10.18 0.13
C LYS A 38 2.93 10.81 1.00
N GLY A 39 2.57 11.32 2.18
CA GLY A 39 3.54 11.81 3.16
C GLY A 39 4.49 10.72 3.64
N LEU A 40 3.97 9.52 3.93
CA LEU A 40 4.80 8.36 4.26
C LEU A 40 5.70 7.95 3.10
N GLU A 41 5.18 7.91 1.87
CA GLU A 41 5.98 7.61 0.68
C GLU A 41 7.16 8.58 0.55
N ALA A 42 6.90 9.89 0.66
CA ALA A 42 7.91 10.92 0.56
C ALA A 42 8.97 10.80 1.67
N HIS A 43 8.55 10.50 2.90
CA HIS A 43 9.47 10.28 4.02
C HIS A 43 10.37 9.06 3.76
N LEU A 44 9.80 7.92 3.36
CA LEU A 44 10.57 6.72 3.03
C LEU A 44 11.55 6.95 1.87
N LYS A 45 11.12 7.64 0.80
CA LYS A 45 12.01 8.06 -0.30
C LYS A 45 13.15 8.96 0.18
N SER A 46 12.89 9.89 1.11
CA SER A 46 13.94 10.75 1.68
C SER A 46 15.01 9.98 2.46
N LEU A 47 14.66 8.80 2.99
CA LEU A 47 15.56 7.87 3.66
C LEU A 47 16.25 6.89 2.68
N GLY A 48 16.06 7.09 1.37
CA GLY A 48 16.63 6.24 0.32
C GLY A 48 15.96 4.88 0.20
N LYS A 49 14.73 4.71 0.70
CA LYS A 49 14.00 3.44 0.59
C LYS A 49 13.39 3.28 -0.79
N ASP A 50 13.40 2.05 -1.29
CA ASP A 50 12.66 1.67 -2.49
C ASP A 50 11.18 1.51 -2.12
N VAL A 51 10.36 2.48 -2.51
CA VAL A 51 8.95 2.53 -2.17
C VAL A 51 8.12 3.12 -3.30
N THR A 52 6.99 2.48 -3.56
CA THR A 52 5.91 3.00 -4.40
C THR A 52 4.58 2.84 -3.68
N ILE A 53 3.83 3.93 -3.52
CA ILE A 53 2.46 3.92 -3.00
C ILE A 53 1.50 4.44 -4.08
N THR A 54 0.57 3.60 -4.49
CA THR A 54 -0.48 3.93 -5.46
C THR A 54 -1.80 4.18 -4.73
N VAL A 55 -2.47 5.29 -5.04
CA VAL A 55 -3.85 5.56 -4.62
C VAL A 55 -4.76 5.24 -5.79
N HIS A 56 -5.76 4.39 -5.56
CA HIS A 56 -6.69 3.93 -6.61
C HIS A 56 -7.95 4.80 -6.61
N GLU A 57 -8.21 5.46 -7.75
CA GLU A 57 -9.35 6.34 -7.95
C GLU A 57 -10.69 5.61 -7.76
N GLY A 58 -11.66 6.28 -7.16
CA GLY A 58 -13.02 5.78 -6.91
C GLY A 58 -13.13 4.68 -5.85
N SER A 59 -12.02 4.17 -5.33
CA SER A 59 -12.01 3.05 -4.39
C SER A 59 -12.21 3.49 -2.94
N GLY A 60 -12.82 2.63 -2.13
CA GLY A 60 -12.99 2.82 -0.69
C GLY A 60 -12.09 1.92 0.16
N HIS A 61 -11.96 2.23 1.45
CA HIS A 61 -11.21 1.38 2.38
C HIS A 61 -11.67 -0.09 2.27
N ALA A 62 -10.73 -1.04 2.33
CA ALA A 62 -11.02 -2.46 2.17
C ALA A 62 -11.52 -2.91 0.78
N PHE A 63 -11.18 -2.20 -0.32
CA PHE A 63 -11.68 -2.50 -1.67
C PHE A 63 -11.39 -3.93 -2.19
N MET A 64 -10.38 -4.65 -1.68
CA MET A 64 -10.15 -6.05 -2.06
C MET A 64 -10.70 -7.06 -1.03
N ALA A 65 -11.46 -6.63 -0.03
CA ALA A 65 -11.94 -7.52 1.03
C ALA A 65 -13.24 -8.24 0.61
N PRO A 66 -13.22 -9.57 0.39
CA PRO A 66 -14.37 -10.32 -0.13
C PRO A 66 -15.53 -10.42 0.85
N HIS A 67 -15.28 -10.23 2.15
CA HIS A 67 -16.35 -10.14 3.16
C HIS A 67 -17.22 -8.88 2.99
N ASN A 68 -16.69 -7.84 2.32
CA ASN A 68 -17.37 -6.60 1.99
C ASN A 68 -18.14 -5.93 3.15
N ALA A 69 -17.54 -5.91 4.36
CA ALA A 69 -18.18 -5.35 5.56
C ALA A 69 -18.62 -3.89 5.39
N LEU A 70 -17.87 -3.13 4.59
CA LEU A 70 -18.02 -1.70 4.39
C LEU A 70 -18.79 -1.36 3.10
N GLY A 71 -19.14 -2.35 2.27
CA GLY A 71 -19.81 -2.12 0.98
C GLY A 71 -18.90 -1.53 -0.10
N THR A 72 -17.59 -1.54 0.10
CA THR A 72 -16.57 -0.90 -0.74
C THR A 72 -15.79 -1.88 -1.61
N GLN A 73 -16.13 -3.17 -1.61
CA GLN A 73 -15.47 -4.17 -2.45
C GLN A 73 -15.55 -3.78 -3.93
N ASP A 74 -14.40 -3.82 -4.60
CA ASP A 74 -14.24 -3.60 -6.03
C ASP A 74 -13.50 -4.81 -6.63
N GLU A 75 -14.25 -5.72 -7.24
CA GLU A 75 -13.71 -6.96 -7.81
C GLU A 75 -12.85 -6.71 -9.06
N GLU A 76 -13.17 -5.69 -9.86
CA GLU A 76 -12.42 -5.36 -11.08
C GLU A 76 -11.06 -4.77 -10.72
N LEU A 77 -11.04 -3.84 -9.77
CA LEU A 77 -9.80 -3.30 -9.24
C LEU A 77 -9.00 -4.39 -8.52
N ALA A 78 -9.64 -5.25 -7.72
CA ALA A 78 -8.95 -6.36 -7.06
C ALA A 78 -8.29 -7.32 -8.06
N ALA A 79 -8.99 -7.65 -9.15
CA ALA A 79 -8.46 -8.49 -10.23
C ALA A 79 -7.28 -7.84 -10.97
N THR A 80 -7.22 -6.51 -10.99
CA THR A 80 -6.10 -5.74 -11.57
C THR A 80 -4.90 -5.66 -10.62
N VAL A 81 -5.15 -5.38 -9.34
CA VAL A 81 -4.11 -5.11 -8.35
C VAL A 81 -3.47 -6.40 -7.83
N TRP A 82 -4.23 -7.49 -7.70
CA TRP A 82 -3.70 -8.74 -7.16
C TRP A 82 -2.53 -9.30 -7.97
N PRO A 83 -2.59 -9.39 -9.32
CA PRO A 83 -1.43 -9.79 -10.12
C PRO A 83 -0.22 -8.86 -9.98
N GLN A 84 -0.43 -7.55 -9.82
CA GLN A 84 0.66 -6.57 -9.65
C GLN A 84 1.39 -6.80 -8.33
N ALA A 85 0.65 -7.03 -7.24
CA ALA A 85 1.21 -7.35 -5.93
C ALA A 85 2.00 -8.67 -5.94
N VAL A 86 1.47 -9.70 -6.62
CA VAL A 86 2.17 -10.98 -6.76
C VAL A 86 3.42 -10.84 -7.65
N ALA A 87 3.35 -10.09 -8.74
CA ALA A 87 4.50 -9.83 -9.61
C ALA A 87 5.62 -9.09 -8.87
N PHE A 88 5.28 -8.07 -8.06
CA PHE A 88 6.22 -7.35 -7.21
C PHE A 88 6.97 -8.30 -6.26
N LEU A 89 6.26 -9.25 -5.64
CA LEU A 89 6.90 -10.26 -4.79
C LEU A 89 7.83 -11.18 -5.60
N HIS A 90 7.42 -11.63 -6.78
CA HIS A 90 8.30 -12.44 -7.63
C HIS A 90 9.58 -11.71 -8.04
N GLU A 91 9.48 -10.42 -8.39
CA GLU A 91 10.62 -9.60 -8.76
C GLU A 91 11.63 -9.45 -7.60
N HIS A 92 11.14 -9.28 -6.37
CA HIS A 92 11.98 -8.95 -5.22
C HIS A 92 12.35 -10.16 -4.34
N LEU A 93 11.70 -11.31 -4.51
CA LEU A 93 11.96 -12.54 -3.76
C LEU A 93 12.54 -13.68 -4.60
N ALA A 94 12.48 -13.60 -5.94
CA ALA A 94 13.16 -14.59 -6.77
C ALA A 94 14.66 -14.46 -6.53
N ALA A 95 15.21 -15.46 -5.82
CA ALA A 95 16.60 -15.49 -5.42
C ALA A 95 17.52 -15.26 -6.62
N SER A 96 18.50 -14.40 -6.41
CA SER A 96 19.76 -14.44 -7.14
C SER A 96 20.29 -15.88 -7.09
N THR A 97 20.18 -16.59 -8.21
CA THR A 97 20.99 -17.79 -8.48
C THR A 97 22.45 -17.41 -8.66
#